data_AF-A0A431I247-F1
#
_entry.id   AF-A0A431I247-F1
#
_cell.length_a   1.000
_cell.length_b   1.000
_cell.length_c   1.000
_cell.angle_alpha   90.00
_cell.angle_beta   90.00
_cell.angle_gamma   90.00
#
_symmetry.space_group_name_H-M   'P 1'
#
loop_
_entity.id
_entity.type
_entity.pdbx_description
1 polymer ?
#
loop_
_entity_poly.entity_id
_entity_poly.type
_entity_poly.pdbx_seq_one_letter_code
_entity_poly.pdbx_strand_id
1 'polypeptide(L)'
;MSNGKGSKPRPTNLKEFGANYDSIFWKKQYIGKTIDELSEKLNNTKWRYRTIDGKGCMGTCDFRRDRLNFDIINGKIVDVSIG
;
A
#
# COMPACT_ATOMS: atom_id res chain seq x y z
N MET A 1 21.27 -28.50 12.36
CA MET A 1 19.83 -28.65 12.10
C MET A 1 19.16 -27.30 12.39
N SER A 2 18.57 -26.69 11.36
CA SER A 2 18.01 -25.33 11.39
C SER A 2 16.65 -25.30 12.08
N ASN A 3 16.54 -24.58 13.21
CA ASN A 3 15.24 -24.25 13.77
C ASN A 3 14.65 -23.07 13.00
N GLY A 4 13.73 -23.40 12.08
CA GLY A 4 12.94 -22.44 11.31
C GLY A 4 12.24 -21.47 12.25
N LYS A 5 12.49 -20.17 12.05
CA LYS A 5 11.78 -19.10 12.73
C LYS A 5 10.31 -19.19 12.30
N GLY A 6 9.49 -19.83 13.12
CA GLY A 6 8.04 -19.87 12.96
C GLY A 6 7.53 -18.44 12.86
N SER A 7 7.02 -18.07 11.68
CA SER A 7 6.35 -16.81 11.47
C SER A 7 5.16 -16.75 12.42
N LYS A 8 5.11 -15.73 13.29
CA LYS A 8 3.94 -15.48 14.13
C LYS A 8 2.67 -15.51 13.26
N PRO A 9 1.58 -16.14 13.70
CA PRO A 9 0.32 -16.12 12.96
C PRO A 9 -0.07 -14.66 12.74
N ARG A 10 -0.39 -14.31 11.49
CA ARG A 10 -0.83 -12.95 11.18
C ARG A 10 -2.14 -12.71 11.94
N PRO A 11 -2.30 -11.60 12.65
CA PRO A 11 -3.53 -11.30 13.35
C PRO A 11 -4.71 -11.39 12.36
N THR A 12 -5.66 -12.24 12.70
CA THR A 12 -6.85 -12.56 11.90
C THR A 12 -7.96 -11.52 12.04
N ASN A 13 -7.77 -10.54 12.93
CA ASN A 13 -8.77 -9.54 13.26
C ASN A 13 -8.51 -8.22 12.53
N LEU A 14 -9.34 -7.94 11.54
CA LEU A 14 -9.19 -6.87 10.56
C LEU A 14 -9.28 -5.44 11.15
N LYS A 15 -9.83 -5.29 12.37
CA LYS A 15 -9.91 -4.00 13.08
C LYS A 15 -8.56 -3.54 13.67
N GLU A 16 -7.61 -4.46 13.87
CA GLU A 16 -6.33 -4.15 14.53
C GLU A 16 -5.34 -3.40 13.64
N PHE A 17 -5.57 -3.36 12.33
CA PHE A 17 -4.69 -2.67 11.37
C PHE A 17 -4.97 -1.17 11.22
N GLY A 18 -6.01 -0.62 11.86
CA GLY A 18 -6.37 0.80 11.71
C GLY A 18 -6.68 1.26 10.27
N ALA A 19 -6.67 0.33 9.32
CA ALA A 19 -6.92 0.59 7.92
C ALA A 19 -8.41 0.38 7.66
N ASN A 20 -9.13 1.48 7.43
CA ASN A 20 -10.39 1.36 6.72
C ASN A 20 -10.06 0.71 5.36
N TYR A 21 -10.54 -0.52 5.14
CA TYR A 21 -10.40 -1.28 3.88
C TYR A 21 -11.14 -0.65 2.70
N ASP A 22 -11.66 0.55 2.91
CA ASP A 22 -12.33 1.29 1.89
C ASP A 22 -11.27 1.99 1.04
N SER A 23 -11.00 1.46 -0.14
CA SER A 23 -10.18 2.17 -1.14
C SER A 23 -10.68 3.60 -1.35
N ILE A 24 -11.97 3.88 -1.13
CA ILE A 24 -12.56 5.21 -1.18
C ILE A 24 -12.00 6.12 -0.08
N PHE A 25 -11.76 5.60 1.14
CA PHE A 25 -11.13 6.36 2.22
C PHE A 25 -9.73 6.83 1.82
N TRP A 26 -8.89 5.91 1.35
CA TRP A 26 -7.52 6.23 0.94
C TRP A 26 -7.48 7.16 -0.28
N LYS A 27 -8.35 6.92 -1.27
CA LYS A 27 -8.48 7.77 -2.46
C LYS A 27 -8.81 9.22 -2.08
N LYS A 28 -9.78 9.44 -1.18
CA LYS A 28 -10.13 10.78 -0.69
C LYS A 28 -8.98 11.50 0.01
N GLN A 29 -8.09 10.75 0.68
CA GLN A 29 -7.00 11.32 1.45
C GLN A 29 -5.74 11.58 0.61
N TYR A 30 -5.47 10.74 -0.39
CA TYR A 30 -4.14 10.65 -1.02
C TYR A 30 -4.10 11.11 -2.48
N ILE A 31 -5.23 11.12 -3.21
CA ILE A 31 -5.24 11.60 -4.59
C ILE A 31 -4.83 13.07 -4.65
N GLY A 32 -3.97 13.40 -5.63
CA GLY A 32 -3.42 14.73 -5.85
C GLY A 32 -2.23 15.09 -4.97
N LYS A 33 -1.87 14.24 -4.00
CA LYS A 33 -0.71 14.40 -3.11
C LYS A 33 0.55 13.75 -3.68
N THR A 34 1.69 14.28 -3.28
CA THR A 34 2.99 13.63 -3.49
C THR A 34 3.25 12.60 -2.39
N ILE A 35 4.22 11.71 -2.62
CA ILE A 35 4.63 10.74 -1.60
C ILE A 35 5.27 11.43 -0.39
N ASP A 36 6.03 12.50 -0.62
CA ASP A 36 6.69 13.26 0.44
C ASP A 36 5.67 13.90 1.39
N GLU A 37 4.57 14.44 0.84
CA GLU A 37 3.44 14.98 1.62
C GLU A 37 2.77 13.91 2.51
N LEU A 38 2.92 12.63 2.18
CA LEU A 38 2.32 11.50 2.90
C LEU A 38 3.34 10.68 3.69
N SER A 39 4.61 11.09 3.72
CA SER A 39 5.73 10.33 4.30
C SER A 39 5.45 9.82 5.72
N GLU A 40 4.95 10.67 6.61
CA GLU A 40 4.58 10.28 7.98
C GLU A 40 3.48 9.21 8.05
N LYS A 41 2.47 9.30 7.18
CA LYS A 41 1.36 8.32 7.13
C LYS A 41 1.81 7.00 6.50
N LEU A 42 2.72 7.09 5.52
CA LEU A 42 3.24 5.95 4.79
C LEU A 42 4.31 5.18 5.56
N ASN A 43 4.97 5.78 6.56
CA ASN A 43 5.97 5.10 7.39
C ASN A 43 5.45 3.83 8.08
N ASN A 44 4.17 3.78 8.42
CA ASN A 44 3.54 2.63 9.09
C ASN A 44 2.71 1.74 8.14
N THR A 45 2.67 2.05 6.85
CA THR A 45 1.84 1.37 5.86
C THR A 45 2.73 0.74 4.80
N LYS A 46 2.53 -0.53 4.43
CA LYS A 46 3.27 -1.08 3.28
C LYS A 46 2.66 -0.55 2.00
N TRP A 47 3.49 -0.11 1.07
CA TRP A 47 3.01 0.38 -0.22
C TRP A 47 4.02 0.11 -1.33
N ARG A 48 3.58 0.21 -2.59
CA ARG A 48 4.43 0.16 -3.78
C ARG A 48 3.86 1.02 -4.91
N TYR A 49 4.71 1.38 -5.86
CA TYR A 49 4.25 1.92 -7.14
C TYR A 49 3.78 0.79 -8.06
N ARG A 50 2.61 0.98 -8.68
CA ARG A 50 2.10 0.15 -9.76
C ARG A 50 2.39 0.81 -11.10
N THR A 51 2.18 2.11 -11.22
CA THR A 51 2.60 2.90 -12.40
C THR A 51 3.26 4.21 -12.00
N ILE A 52 4.23 4.66 -12.80
CA ILE A 52 4.83 6.00 -12.71
C ILE A 52 4.81 6.62 -14.11
N ASP A 53 4.12 7.76 -14.26
CA ASP A 53 3.97 8.49 -15.52
C ASP A 53 3.49 7.60 -16.68
N GLY A 54 2.49 6.77 -16.39
CA GLY A 54 1.91 5.81 -17.33
C GLY A 54 2.76 4.57 -17.60
N LYS A 55 3.96 4.46 -17.01
CA LYS A 55 4.82 3.27 -17.14
C LYS A 55 4.55 2.29 -16.00
N GLY A 56 4.18 1.06 -16.34
CA GLY A 56 3.99 0.00 -15.36
C GLY A 56 5.30 -0.40 -14.67
N CYS A 57 5.26 -0.57 -13.35
CA CYS A 57 6.36 -1.13 -12.58
C CYS A 57 6.17 -2.65 -12.50
N MET A 58 7.20 -3.42 -12.88
CA MET A 58 7.14 -4.87 -12.72
C MET A 58 6.99 -5.25 -11.24
N GLY A 59 6.04 -6.15 -10.99
CA GLY A 59 5.84 -6.74 -9.68
C GLY A 59 5.16 -8.08 -9.81
N THR A 60 5.24 -8.88 -8.76
CA THR A 60 4.48 -10.13 -8.67
C THR A 60 3.00 -9.82 -8.46
N CYS A 61 2.14 -10.64 -9.08
CA CYS A 61 0.70 -10.62 -8.85
C CYS A 61 0.37 -11.43 -7.59
N ASP A 62 0.71 -10.89 -6.42
CA ASP A 62 0.38 -11.44 -5.11
C ASP A 62 -0.62 -10.53 -4.38
N PHE A 63 -1.77 -11.07 -4.00
CA PHE A 63 -2.77 -10.31 -3.24
C PHE A 63 -2.30 -10.11 -1.79
N ARG A 64 -2.19 -8.85 -1.37
CA ARG A 64 -1.72 -8.41 -0.07
C ARG A 64 -2.60 -7.32 0.50
N ARG A 65 -3.54 -7.76 1.36
CA ARG A 65 -4.44 -6.91 2.14
C ARG A 65 -3.73 -5.84 2.98
N ASP A 66 -2.44 -6.04 3.30
CA ASP A 66 -1.61 -5.12 4.09
C ASP A 66 -0.81 -4.12 3.24
N ARG A 67 -1.01 -4.09 1.91
CA ARG A 67 -0.22 -3.30 0.97
C ARG A 67 -1.10 -2.40 0.09
N LEU A 68 -0.76 -1.12 0.03
CA LEU A 68 -1.31 -0.17 -0.94
C LEU A 68 -0.50 -0.21 -2.24
N ASN A 69 -1.19 -0.06 -3.38
CA ASN A 69 -0.57 0.20 -4.67
C ASN A 69 -0.95 1.62 -5.11
N PHE A 70 0.04 2.38 -5.58
CA PHE A 70 -0.13 3.74 -6.08
C PHE A 70 0.15 3.84 -7.56
N ASP A 71 -0.71 4.59 -8.24
CA ASP A 71 -0.44 5.10 -9.58
C ASP A 71 -0.06 6.58 -9.47
N ILE A 72 1.06 6.94 -10.09
CA ILE A 72 1.59 8.30 -10.09
C ILE A 72 1.62 8.86 -11.50
N ILE A 73 1.19 10.12 -11.64
CA ILE A 73 1.34 10.94 -12.85
C ILE A 73 1.83 12.32 -12.43
N ASN A 74 2.90 12.81 -13.06
CA ASN A 74 3.52 14.12 -12.77
C ASN A 74 3.84 14.29 -11.28
N GLY A 75 4.38 13.24 -10.65
CA GLY A 75 4.75 13.23 -9.23
C GLY A 75 3.57 13.21 -8.24
N LYS A 76 2.32 13.13 -8.72
CA LYS A 76 1.11 13.10 -7.90
C LYS A 76 0.39 11.76 -7.99
N ILE A 77 -0.19 11.32 -6.88
CA ILE A 77 -1.01 10.10 -6.83
C ILE A 77 -2.32 10.35 -7.58
N VAL A 78 -2.68 9.46 -8.50
CA VAL A 78 -3.94 9.51 -9.27
C VAL A 78 -4.87 8.35 -8.96
N ASP A 79 -4.33 7.21 -8.50
CA ASP A 79 -5.12 6.08 -8.02
C ASP A 79 -4.45 5.40 -6.83
N VAL A 80 -5.29 4.82 -5.97
CA VAL A 80 -4.88 4.01 -4.82
C VAL A 80 -5.73 2.75 -4.79
N SER A 81 -5.09 1.59 -4.70
CA SER A 81 -5.78 0.30 -4.58
C SER A 81 -5.13 -0.59 -3.53
N ILE A 82 -5.92 -1.51 -2.98
CA ILE A 82 -5.38 -2.59 -2.14
C ILE A 82 -4.79 -3.64 -3.08
N GLY A 83 -3.55 -4.03 -2.79
CA GLY A 83 -2.80 -4.98 -3.60
C GLY A 83 -3.06 -6.42 -3.28
#